data_AF-A0A4R3AQ32-F1
#
_entry.id   AF-A0A4R3AQ32-F1
#
_cell.length_a   1.000
_cell.length_b   1.000
_cell.length_c   1.000
_cell.angle_alpha   90.00
_cell.angle_beta   90.00
_cell.angle_gamma   90.00
#
_symmetry.space_group_name_H-M   'P 1'
#
loop_
_entity.id
_entity.type
_entity.pdbx_description
1 polymer ?
#
loop_
_entity_poly.entity_id
_entity_poly.type
_entity_poly.pdbx_seq_one_letter_code
_entity_poly.pdbx_strand_id
1 'polypeptide(L)'
;MEQRFTDVIQLIKQSRSKAIKAVNTELINLYWNIGEYISRRIETTEWGQSVVKELAQYIQRTEPEIKGFSDKNLWRMKQFYETYKDFPKLSALSRQLSWSHNLAIFSRCKSIEEREFYLNISKQENYSFRELERQISTGYFERTMIGNTKLSTVLREFNFGITNAFKDSYIFDFLNLPEPYNESDLQRGLIHQMKNFILELGKEFLFIAEEYKVQVGNSDFYVDLLFYHRGLQCLVAFELKADKFKPEHL
;
A
#
# COMPACT_ATOMS: atom_id res chain seq x y z
N MET A 1 13.84 -11.08 33.01
CA MET A 1 13.45 -9.79 33.64
C MET A 1 12.98 -8.78 32.59
N GLU A 2 13.60 -8.73 31.40
CA GLU A 2 13.27 -7.80 30.29
C GLU A 2 11.87 -7.98 29.66
N GLN A 3 11.34 -9.21 29.61
CA GLN A 3 9.98 -9.47 29.09
C GLN A 3 8.86 -8.73 29.86
N ARG A 4 9.08 -8.37 31.13
CA ARG A 4 8.06 -7.70 31.96
C ARG A 4 7.77 -6.26 31.55
N PHE A 5 8.64 -5.62 30.77
CA PHE A 5 8.49 -4.23 30.36
C PHE A 5 8.14 -4.06 28.88
N THR A 6 8.14 -5.14 28.10
CA THR A 6 7.80 -5.13 26.67
C THR A 6 6.40 -4.57 26.42
N ASP A 7 5.42 -4.94 27.26
CA ASP A 7 4.04 -4.46 27.15
C ASP A 7 3.95 -2.94 27.36
N VAL A 8 4.72 -2.40 28.31
CA VAL A 8 4.79 -0.95 28.56
C VAL A 8 5.39 -0.24 27.34
N ILE A 9 6.47 -0.78 26.76
CA ILE A 9 7.06 -0.23 25.53
C ILE A 9 6.07 -0.30 24.35
N GLN A 10 5.28 -1.37 24.25
CA GLN A 10 4.25 -1.49 23.22
C GLN A 10 3.13 -0.45 23.40
N LEU A 11 2.65 -0.24 24.63
CA LEU A 11 1.66 0.81 24.94
C LEU A 11 2.20 2.20 24.58
N ILE A 12 3.46 2.51 24.89
CA ILE A 12 4.12 3.76 24.52
C ILE A 12 4.16 3.92 22.99
N LYS A 13 4.60 2.88 22.26
CA LYS A 13 4.66 2.89 20.79
C LYS A 13 3.28 3.07 20.15
N GLN A 14 2.27 2.39 20.66
CA GLN A 14 0.89 2.51 20.20
C GLN A 14 0.34 3.92 20.43
N SER A 15 0.54 4.48 21.62
CA SER A 15 0.10 5.84 21.95
C SER A 15 0.75 6.88 21.04
N ARG A 16 2.09 6.79 20.85
CA ARG A 16 2.81 7.65 19.90
C ARG A 16 2.31 7.50 18.46
N SER A 17 2.04 6.27 18.01
CA SER A 17 1.51 6.02 16.68
C SER A 17 0.12 6.64 16.48
N LYS A 18 -0.77 6.52 17.47
CA LYS A 18 -2.10 7.15 17.43
C LYS A 18 -2.00 8.67 17.37
N ALA A 19 -1.14 9.28 18.19
CA ALA A 19 -0.91 10.73 18.16
C ALA A 19 -0.39 11.19 16.79
N ILE A 20 0.61 10.51 16.22
CA ILE A 20 1.14 10.83 14.89
C ILE A 20 0.05 10.68 13.81
N LYS A 21 -0.77 9.62 13.87
CA LYS A 21 -1.89 9.44 12.93
C LYS A 21 -2.89 10.59 13.02
N ALA A 22 -3.30 10.98 14.22
CA ALA A 22 -4.24 12.09 14.42
C ALA A 22 -3.67 13.42 13.89
N VAL A 23 -2.41 13.72 14.19
CA VAL A 23 -1.71 14.91 13.65
C VAL A 23 -1.64 14.87 12.13
N ASN A 24 -1.31 13.71 11.54
CA ASN A 24 -1.27 13.56 10.08
C ASN A 24 -2.66 13.78 9.47
N THR A 25 -3.72 13.20 10.03
CA THR A 25 -5.09 13.41 9.54
C THR A 25 -5.45 14.90 9.55
N GLU A 26 -5.15 15.60 10.65
CA GLU A 26 -5.43 17.04 10.74
C GLU A 26 -4.60 17.85 9.75
N LEU A 27 -3.33 17.48 9.53
CA LEU A 27 -2.49 18.12 8.53
C LEU A 27 -3.04 17.95 7.11
N ILE A 28 -3.58 16.78 6.77
CA ILE A 28 -4.17 16.53 5.45
C ILE A 28 -5.51 17.28 5.29
N ASN A 29 -6.31 17.36 6.35
CA ASN A 29 -7.51 18.21 6.36
C ASN A 29 -7.14 19.69 6.16
N LEU A 30 -6.09 20.18 6.83
CA LEU A 30 -5.58 21.53 6.64
C LEU A 30 -5.16 21.76 5.19
N TYR A 31 -4.40 20.84 4.59
CA TYR A 31 -3.98 20.92 3.19
C TYR A 31 -5.16 20.89 2.22
N TRP A 32 -6.19 20.09 2.49
CA TRP A 32 -7.44 20.10 1.76
C TRP A 32 -8.12 21.47 1.82
N ASN A 33 -8.30 22.02 3.02
CA ASN A 33 -8.97 23.30 3.25
C ASN A 33 -8.22 24.48 2.62
N ILE A 34 -6.88 24.48 2.71
CA ILE A 34 -6.04 25.49 2.04
C ILE A 34 -6.19 25.35 0.52
N GLY A 35 -6.20 24.12 0.00
CA GLY A 35 -6.42 23.85 -1.42
C GLY A 35 -7.76 24.39 -1.92
N GLU A 36 -8.83 24.12 -1.18
CA GLU A 36 -10.17 24.65 -1.44
C GLU A 36 -10.18 26.18 -1.42
N TYR A 37 -9.58 26.78 -0.39
CA TYR A 37 -9.52 28.22 -0.23
C TYR A 37 -8.82 28.90 -1.42
N ILE A 38 -7.65 28.38 -1.81
CA ILE A 38 -6.90 28.88 -2.97
C ILE A 38 -7.71 28.69 -4.26
N SER A 39 -8.32 27.52 -4.47
CA SER A 39 -9.11 27.22 -5.66
C SER A 39 -10.27 28.22 -5.82
N ARG A 40 -11.05 28.45 -4.74
CA ARG A 40 -12.16 29.42 -4.74
C ARG A 40 -11.72 30.86 -5.03
N ARG A 41 -10.62 31.31 -4.43
CA ARG A 41 -10.10 32.68 -4.64
C ARG A 41 -9.58 32.93 -6.06
N ILE A 42 -9.08 31.88 -6.71
CA ILE A 42 -8.67 31.96 -8.12
C ILE A 42 -9.89 31.95 -9.03
N GLU A 43 -10.90 31.11 -8.73
CA GLU A 43 -12.17 31.07 -9.48
C GLU A 43 -12.90 32.42 -9.44
N THR A 44 -12.87 33.15 -8.32
CA THR A 44 -13.47 34.48 -8.18
C THR A 44 -12.63 35.62 -8.77
N THR A 45 -11.54 35.33 -9.50
CA THR A 45 -10.58 36.30 -10.10
C THR A 45 -9.87 37.23 -9.13
N GLU A 46 -10.00 37.00 -7.82
CA GLU A 46 -9.33 37.81 -6.80
C GLU A 46 -7.83 37.50 -6.73
N TRP A 47 -7.45 36.24 -7.00
CA TRP A 47 -6.07 35.76 -6.84
C TRP A 47 -5.45 35.34 -8.17
N GLY A 48 -4.25 35.90 -8.46
CA GLY A 48 -3.36 35.45 -9.54
C GLY A 48 -2.17 34.64 -9.02
N GLN A 49 -1.26 34.22 -9.91
CA GLN A 49 -0.06 33.46 -9.53
C GLN A 49 0.84 34.21 -8.53
N SER A 50 0.94 35.54 -8.65
CA SER A 50 1.71 36.38 -7.72
C SER A 50 1.18 36.32 -6.29
N VAL A 51 -0.14 36.25 -6.12
CA VAL A 51 -0.79 36.26 -4.79
C VAL A 51 -0.50 34.99 -4.00
N VAL A 52 -0.44 33.82 -4.66
CA VAL A 52 -0.07 32.55 -3.99
C VAL A 52 1.39 32.58 -3.51
N LYS A 53 2.28 33.19 -4.31
CA LYS A 53 3.68 33.39 -3.92
C LYS A 53 3.80 34.36 -2.73
N GLU A 54 3.05 35.46 -2.74
CA GLU A 54 2.97 36.39 -1.62
C GLU A 54 2.43 35.72 -0.35
N LEU A 55 1.42 34.85 -0.48
CA LEU A 55 0.90 34.06 0.64
C LEU A 55 1.98 33.15 1.25
N ALA A 56 2.75 32.44 0.42
CA ALA A 56 3.85 31.60 0.93
C ALA A 56 4.90 32.42 1.69
N GLN A 57 5.27 33.60 1.16
CA GLN A 57 6.20 34.51 1.82
C GLN A 57 5.63 35.08 3.13
N TYR A 58 4.35 35.42 3.14
CA TYR A 58 3.64 35.88 4.34
C TYR A 58 3.66 34.81 5.44
N ILE A 59 3.31 33.56 5.10
CA ILE A 59 3.33 32.43 6.06
C ILE A 59 4.75 32.25 6.61
N GLN A 60 5.77 32.23 5.76
CA GLN A 60 7.15 32.04 6.20
C GLN A 60 7.66 33.15 7.13
N ARG A 61 7.20 34.40 6.91
CA ARG A 61 7.57 35.54 7.75
C ARG A 61 6.85 35.52 9.11
N THR A 62 5.57 35.20 9.10
CA THR A 62 4.72 35.24 10.31
C THR A 62 4.93 34.01 11.19
N GLU A 63 5.18 32.85 10.56
CA GLU A 63 5.34 31.55 11.22
C GLU A 63 6.63 30.88 10.71
N PRO A 64 7.83 31.33 11.12
CA PRO A 64 9.10 30.85 10.55
C PRO A 64 9.43 29.39 10.91
N GLU A 65 8.83 28.84 11.96
CA GLU A 65 9.07 27.47 12.41
C GLU A 65 8.27 26.43 11.63
N ILE A 66 7.17 26.81 10.98
CA ILE A 66 6.31 25.88 10.25
C ILE A 66 6.89 25.56 8.87
N LYS A 67 6.84 24.28 8.50
CA LYS A 67 7.35 23.76 7.22
C LYS A 67 6.21 23.22 6.38
N GLY A 68 6.42 23.13 5.07
CA GLY A 68 5.44 22.58 4.14
C GLY A 68 4.52 23.61 3.47
N PHE A 69 4.76 24.90 3.64
CA PHE A 69 3.94 25.97 3.04
C PHE A 69 4.69 26.80 2.00
N SER A 70 5.59 26.16 1.24
CA SER A 70 6.21 26.82 0.08
C SER A 70 5.18 27.06 -1.03
N ASP A 71 5.44 28.06 -1.89
CA ASP A 71 4.62 28.38 -3.06
C ASP A 71 4.22 27.11 -3.84
N LYS A 72 5.21 26.28 -4.19
CA LYS A 72 4.98 24.99 -4.87
C LYS A 72 4.06 24.05 -4.09
N ASN A 73 4.14 24.02 -2.75
CA ASN A 73 3.29 23.14 -1.96
C ASN A 73 1.86 23.68 -1.84
N LEU A 74 1.67 25.00 -1.80
CA LEU A 74 0.34 25.63 -1.86
C LEU A 74 -0.37 25.28 -3.18
N TRP A 75 0.34 25.32 -4.30
CA TRP A 75 -0.19 24.85 -5.58
C TRP A 75 -0.56 23.36 -5.58
N ARG A 76 0.24 22.52 -4.90
CA ARG A 76 -0.09 21.10 -4.72
C ARG A 76 -1.31 20.89 -3.83
N MET A 77 -1.52 21.72 -2.81
CA MET A 77 -2.73 21.70 -2.00
C MET A 77 -3.97 22.03 -2.84
N LYS A 78 -3.89 23.08 -3.68
CA LYS A 78 -4.94 23.40 -4.66
C LYS A 78 -5.22 22.23 -5.59
N GLN A 79 -4.17 21.67 -6.19
CA GLN A 79 -4.29 20.49 -7.07
C GLN A 79 -4.92 19.30 -6.35
N PHE A 80 -4.54 19.05 -5.10
CA PHE A 80 -5.09 17.98 -4.28
C PHE A 80 -6.60 18.14 -4.07
N TYR A 81 -7.07 19.34 -3.72
CA TYR A 81 -8.50 19.64 -3.63
C TYR A 81 -9.20 19.45 -4.98
N GLU A 82 -8.71 20.07 -6.05
CA GLU A 82 -9.33 20.02 -7.37
C GLU A 82 -9.39 18.62 -7.97
N THR A 83 -8.41 17.77 -7.64
CA THR A 83 -8.38 16.38 -8.11
C THR A 83 -9.55 15.56 -7.58
N TYR A 84 -10.00 15.84 -6.35
CA TYR A 84 -10.99 14.99 -5.66
C TYR A 84 -12.29 15.73 -5.28
N LYS A 85 -12.42 17.04 -5.53
CA LYS A 85 -13.60 17.83 -5.11
C LYS A 85 -14.93 17.26 -5.62
N ASP A 86 -14.92 16.74 -6.84
CA ASP A 86 -16.11 16.17 -7.50
C ASP A 86 -16.32 14.68 -7.17
N PHE A 87 -15.45 14.08 -6.34
CA PHE A 87 -15.48 12.67 -5.96
C PHE A 87 -15.50 12.51 -4.43
N PRO A 88 -16.66 12.68 -3.76
CA PRO A 88 -16.74 12.70 -2.30
C PRO A 88 -16.15 11.47 -1.60
N LYS A 89 -16.35 10.28 -2.19
CA LYS A 89 -15.77 9.02 -1.69
C LYS A 89 -14.24 9.03 -1.72
N LEU A 90 -13.66 9.47 -2.83
CA LEU A 90 -12.21 9.57 -3.00
C LEU A 90 -11.61 10.69 -2.15
N SER A 91 -12.31 11.82 -2.00
CA SER A 91 -11.92 12.88 -1.05
C SER A 91 -11.86 12.35 0.39
N ALA A 92 -12.84 11.56 0.83
CA ALA A 92 -12.82 10.97 2.16
C ALA A 92 -11.70 9.93 2.34
N LEU A 93 -11.38 9.17 1.29
CA LEU A 93 -10.34 8.16 1.29
C LEU A 93 -8.93 8.78 1.27
N SER A 94 -8.70 9.77 0.41
CA SER A 94 -7.42 10.45 0.26
C SER A 94 -6.99 11.15 1.55
N ARG A 95 -7.94 11.68 2.32
CA ARG A 95 -7.71 12.27 3.65
C ARG A 95 -7.27 11.28 4.74
N GLN A 96 -7.32 9.97 4.47
CA GLN A 96 -6.84 8.94 5.39
C GLN A 96 -5.38 8.54 5.13
N LEU A 97 -4.80 8.96 4.00
CA LEU A 97 -3.43 8.65 3.64
C LEU A 97 -2.49 9.84 3.91
N SER A 98 -1.19 9.56 4.08
CA SER A 98 -0.20 10.63 4.32
C SER A 98 -0.02 11.53 3.10
N TRP A 99 0.57 12.71 3.30
CA TRP A 99 0.79 13.68 2.22
C TRP A 99 1.64 13.11 1.09
N SER A 100 2.67 12.32 1.43
CA SER A 100 3.52 11.68 0.42
C SER A 100 2.76 10.70 -0.46
N HIS A 101 1.83 9.91 0.10
CA HIS A 101 0.99 8.99 -0.69
C HIS A 101 0.10 9.77 -1.63
N ASN A 102 -0.61 10.77 -1.10
CA ASN A 102 -1.47 11.64 -1.90
C ASN A 102 -0.70 12.29 -3.04
N LEU A 103 0.45 12.90 -2.72
CA LEU A 103 1.31 13.55 -3.70
C LEU A 103 1.73 12.59 -4.81
N ALA A 104 2.17 11.37 -4.48
CA ALA A 104 2.54 10.38 -5.50
C ALA A 104 1.35 9.99 -6.38
N ILE A 105 0.17 9.75 -5.78
CA ILE A 105 -1.01 9.29 -6.51
C ILE A 105 -1.55 10.38 -7.44
N PHE A 106 -1.87 11.58 -6.94
CA PHE A 106 -2.48 12.59 -7.81
C PHE A 106 -1.49 13.18 -8.83
N SER A 107 -0.18 13.13 -8.59
CA SER A 107 0.82 13.65 -9.53
C SER A 107 1.23 12.67 -10.61
N ARG A 108 1.24 11.36 -10.33
CA ARG A 108 1.71 10.33 -11.27
C ARG A 108 0.57 9.62 -11.99
N CYS A 109 -0.56 9.42 -11.33
CA CYS A 109 -1.71 8.73 -11.92
C CYS A 109 -2.52 9.67 -12.80
N LYS A 110 -2.90 9.18 -13.98
CA LYS A 110 -3.52 10.01 -15.04
C LYS A 110 -5.04 10.05 -14.89
N SER A 111 -5.66 8.91 -14.62
CA SER A 111 -7.11 8.77 -14.58
C SER A 111 -7.64 8.72 -13.15
N ILE A 112 -8.95 8.94 -12.96
CA ILE A 112 -9.57 8.86 -11.64
C ILE A 112 -9.62 7.41 -11.14
N GLU A 113 -9.78 6.46 -12.07
CA GLU A 113 -9.81 5.02 -11.80
C GLU A 113 -8.46 4.52 -11.30
N GLU A 114 -7.36 4.97 -11.92
CA GLU A 114 -6.00 4.64 -11.47
C GLU A 114 -5.74 5.22 -10.06
N ARG A 115 -6.18 6.45 -9.80
CA ARG A 115 -6.07 7.08 -8.48
C ARG A 115 -6.87 6.30 -7.43
N GLU A 116 -8.11 5.94 -7.75
CA GLU A 116 -8.97 5.13 -6.87
C GLU A 116 -8.32 3.78 -6.55
N PHE A 117 -7.76 3.10 -7.55
CA PHE A 117 -7.06 1.83 -7.38
C PHE A 117 -5.92 1.94 -6.35
N TYR A 118 -5.01 2.90 -6.53
CA TYR A 118 -3.88 3.07 -5.63
C TYR A 118 -4.29 3.60 -4.24
N LEU A 119 -5.33 4.43 -4.14
CA LEU A 119 -5.87 4.88 -2.86
C LEU A 119 -6.44 3.70 -2.05
N ASN A 120 -7.21 2.83 -2.71
CA ASN A 120 -7.83 1.66 -2.07
C ASN A 120 -6.78 0.65 -1.62
N ILE A 121 -5.86 0.24 -2.50
CA ILE A 121 -4.87 -0.77 -2.13
C ILE A 121 -3.89 -0.26 -1.07
N SER A 122 -3.53 1.04 -1.11
CA SER A 122 -2.69 1.63 -0.07
C SER A 122 -3.34 1.58 1.31
N LYS A 123 -4.67 1.75 1.37
CA LYS A 123 -5.43 1.66 2.62
C LYS A 123 -5.64 0.21 3.06
N GLN A 124 -6.02 -0.67 2.14
CA GLN A 124 -6.33 -2.08 2.43
C GLN A 124 -5.09 -2.83 2.90
N GLU A 125 -3.98 -2.70 2.17
CA GLU A 125 -2.74 -3.42 2.41
C GLU A 125 -1.73 -2.65 3.29
N ASN A 126 -2.15 -1.51 3.85
CA ASN A 126 -1.30 -0.63 4.67
C ASN A 126 0.06 -0.31 4.02
N TYR A 127 0.08 0.00 2.71
CA TYR A 127 1.33 0.23 2.00
C TYR A 127 2.17 1.31 2.68
N SER A 128 3.46 0.99 2.83
CA SER A 128 4.45 2.03 3.06
C SER A 128 4.58 2.90 1.81
N PHE A 129 5.04 4.14 1.97
CA PHE A 129 5.26 5.03 0.82
C PHE A 129 6.17 4.39 -0.24
N ARG A 130 7.20 3.66 0.20
CA ARG A 130 8.13 2.94 -0.68
C ARG A 130 7.43 1.86 -1.50
N GLU A 131 6.50 1.14 -0.88
CA GLU A 131 5.75 0.10 -1.57
C GLU A 131 4.76 0.68 -2.58
N LEU A 132 4.02 1.73 -2.21
CA LEU A 132 3.19 2.47 -3.15
C LEU A 132 4.01 2.97 -4.35
N GLU A 133 5.16 3.59 -4.09
CA GLU A 133 6.04 4.09 -5.13
C GLU A 133 6.51 2.99 -6.08
N ARG A 134 6.89 1.82 -5.53
CA ARG A 134 7.26 0.64 -6.31
C ARG A 134 6.11 0.15 -7.19
N GLN A 135 4.89 0.05 -6.66
CA GLN A 135 3.74 -0.42 -7.42
C GLN A 135 3.35 0.55 -8.54
N ILE A 136 3.36 1.86 -8.29
CA ILE A 136 3.14 2.87 -9.33
C ILE A 136 4.25 2.78 -10.39
N SER A 137 5.52 2.73 -10.00
CA SER A 137 6.66 2.71 -10.93
C SER A 137 6.68 1.45 -11.80
N THR A 138 6.22 0.33 -11.27
CA THR A 138 6.13 -0.91 -12.05
C THR A 138 4.85 -0.99 -12.89
N GLY A 139 3.91 -0.03 -12.83
CA GLY A 139 2.68 -0.08 -13.61
C GLY A 139 1.73 -1.19 -13.14
N TYR A 140 1.55 -1.32 -11.82
CA TYR A 140 0.73 -2.39 -11.25
C TYR A 140 -0.74 -2.30 -11.69
N PHE A 141 -1.30 -1.09 -11.74
CA PHE A 141 -2.64 -0.85 -12.25
C PHE A 141 -2.83 -1.39 -13.68
N GLU A 142 -1.95 -1.03 -14.61
CA GLU A 142 -2.04 -1.42 -16.01
C GLU A 142 -1.95 -2.94 -16.18
N ARG A 143 -0.96 -3.58 -15.53
CA ARG A 143 -0.82 -5.04 -15.56
C ARG A 143 -2.05 -5.75 -15.02
N THR A 144 -2.66 -5.18 -13.98
CA THR A 144 -3.86 -5.72 -13.36
C THR A 144 -5.07 -5.60 -14.30
N MET A 145 -5.23 -4.45 -14.96
CA MET A 145 -6.31 -4.24 -15.93
C MET A 145 -6.15 -5.11 -17.18
N ILE A 146 -4.91 -5.33 -17.67
CA ILE A 146 -4.65 -6.24 -18.80
C ILE A 146 -4.91 -7.70 -18.39
N GLY A 147 -4.44 -8.12 -17.21
CA GLY A 147 -4.76 -9.44 -16.67
C GLY A 147 -6.27 -9.69 -16.59
N ASN A 148 -7.02 -8.70 -16.08
CA ASN A 148 -8.48 -8.77 -16.00
C ASN A 148 -9.18 -8.84 -17.37
N THR A 149 -8.64 -8.17 -18.40
CA THR A 149 -9.21 -8.22 -19.77
C THR A 149 -8.93 -9.53 -20.50
N LYS A 150 -7.88 -10.26 -20.11
CA LYS A 150 -7.56 -11.60 -20.62
C LYS A 150 -8.32 -12.73 -19.92
N LEU A 151 -9.04 -12.45 -18.83
CA LEU A 151 -9.95 -13.41 -18.20
C LEU A 151 -11.12 -13.73 -19.13
N SER A 152 -11.37 -15.02 -19.37
CA SER A 152 -12.52 -15.50 -20.15
C SER A 152 -13.84 -15.02 -19.53
N THR A 153 -14.85 -14.79 -20.36
CA THR A 153 -16.19 -14.30 -19.96
C THR A 153 -16.81 -15.14 -18.84
N VAL A 154 -16.57 -16.45 -18.86
CA VAL A 154 -17.04 -17.41 -17.84
C VAL A 154 -16.43 -17.16 -16.45
N LEU A 155 -15.16 -16.76 -16.38
CA LEU A 155 -14.48 -16.43 -15.11
C LEU A 155 -14.95 -15.10 -14.52
N ARG A 156 -15.49 -14.19 -15.35
CA ARG A 156 -16.05 -12.89 -14.89
C ARG A 156 -17.45 -13.05 -14.30
N GLU A 157 -18.24 -14.01 -14.78
CA GLU A 157 -19.62 -14.24 -14.34
C GLU A 157 -19.71 -15.07 -13.05
N PHE A 158 -18.74 -15.95 -12.78
CA PHE A 158 -18.76 -16.85 -11.62
C PHE A 158 -18.02 -16.32 -10.37
N ASN A 159 -17.22 -15.26 -10.48
CA ASN A 159 -16.43 -14.74 -9.37
C ASN A 159 -16.64 -13.24 -9.16
N PHE A 160 -17.66 -12.88 -8.38
CA PHE A 160 -17.98 -11.50 -7.97
C PHE A 160 -16.90 -10.82 -7.08
N GLY A 161 -15.68 -11.36 -6.98
CA GLY A 161 -14.63 -10.85 -6.10
C GLY A 161 -13.19 -11.10 -6.56
N ILE A 162 -12.94 -11.79 -7.68
CA ILE A 162 -11.58 -12.02 -8.23
C ILE A 162 -11.33 -11.02 -9.35
N THR A 163 -11.50 -9.73 -9.08
CA THR A 163 -10.85 -8.69 -9.89
C THR A 163 -9.48 -8.47 -9.27
N ASN A 164 -8.40 -8.62 -10.06
CA ASN A 164 -7.00 -8.27 -9.71
C ASN A 164 -6.07 -9.38 -9.16
N ALA A 165 -6.47 -10.66 -9.16
CA ALA A 165 -5.64 -11.73 -8.59
C ALA A 165 -4.43 -12.16 -9.45
N PHE A 166 -4.47 -11.96 -10.76
CA PHE A 166 -3.44 -12.44 -11.68
C PHE A 166 -2.70 -11.30 -12.37
N LYS A 167 -1.37 -11.40 -12.44
CA LYS A 167 -0.50 -10.47 -13.18
C LYS A 167 0.08 -11.17 -14.39
N ASP A 168 0.13 -10.48 -15.53
CA ASP A 168 0.71 -11.02 -16.78
C ASP A 168 2.22 -11.30 -16.71
N SER A 169 2.94 -10.71 -15.75
CA SER A 169 4.39 -10.88 -15.56
C SER A 169 4.79 -10.54 -14.12
N TYR A 170 5.77 -11.28 -13.58
CA TYR A 170 6.29 -11.13 -12.23
C TYR A 170 7.72 -10.57 -12.27
N ILE A 171 7.99 -9.57 -11.42
CA ILE A 171 9.29 -8.92 -11.29
C ILE A 171 9.92 -9.36 -9.96
N PHE A 172 11.07 -10.04 -10.01
CA PHE A 172 11.75 -10.65 -8.85
C PHE A 172 12.94 -9.82 -8.31
N ASP A 173 12.90 -8.49 -8.45
CA ASP A 173 13.99 -7.58 -8.04
C ASP A 173 14.40 -7.71 -6.56
N PHE A 174 13.52 -8.26 -5.71
CA PHE A 174 13.84 -8.52 -4.29
C PHE A 174 14.95 -9.56 -4.09
N LEU A 175 15.20 -10.43 -5.09
CA LEU A 175 16.28 -11.40 -5.03
C LEU A 175 17.66 -10.73 -5.11
N ASN A 176 17.74 -9.46 -5.55
CA ASN A 176 18.97 -8.67 -5.69
C ASN A 176 20.11 -9.46 -6.36
N LEU A 177 19.78 -10.25 -7.40
CA LEU A 177 20.76 -11.06 -8.11
C LEU A 177 21.68 -10.14 -8.92
N PRO A 178 23.01 -10.28 -8.82
CA PRO A 178 23.93 -9.50 -9.63
C PRO A 178 23.77 -9.89 -11.11
N GLU A 179 23.56 -8.91 -11.98
CA GLU A 179 23.47 -9.18 -13.41
C GLU A 179 24.85 -9.33 -14.08
N PRO A 180 24.99 -10.23 -15.08
CA PRO A 180 23.98 -11.18 -15.55
C PRO A 180 23.88 -12.41 -14.64
N TYR A 181 22.66 -12.87 -14.35
CA TYR A 181 22.39 -14.12 -13.65
C TYR A 181 21.68 -15.12 -14.57
N ASN A 182 21.92 -16.41 -14.36
CA ASN A 182 21.25 -17.47 -15.11
C ASN A 182 20.08 -18.06 -14.31
N GLU A 183 19.32 -18.96 -14.93
CA GLU A 183 18.18 -19.64 -14.31
C GLU A 183 18.56 -20.42 -13.03
N SER A 184 19.78 -20.98 -12.96
CA SER A 184 20.27 -21.65 -11.75
C SER A 184 20.51 -20.68 -10.60
N ASP A 185 20.98 -19.47 -10.89
CA ASP A 185 21.18 -18.42 -9.90
C ASP A 185 19.84 -17.86 -9.41
N LEU A 186 18.86 -17.74 -10.31
CA LEU A 186 17.47 -17.44 -9.96
C LEU A 186 16.88 -18.51 -9.04
N GLN A 187 16.98 -19.78 -9.44
CA GLN A 187 16.50 -20.93 -8.67
C GLN A 187 17.20 -21.02 -7.30
N ARG A 188 18.51 -20.79 -7.24
CA ARG A 188 19.27 -20.81 -5.98
C ARG A 188 18.87 -19.64 -5.08
N GLY A 189 18.60 -18.46 -5.65
CA GLY A 189 18.03 -17.33 -4.94
C GLY A 189 16.68 -17.68 -4.31
N LEU A 190 15.80 -18.33 -5.08
CA LEU A 190 14.50 -18.81 -4.62
C LEU A 190 14.65 -19.87 -3.50
N ILE A 191 15.46 -20.91 -3.73
CA ILE A 191 15.70 -22.01 -2.76
C ILE A 191 16.36 -21.51 -1.47
N HIS A 192 17.30 -20.57 -1.55
CA HIS A 192 17.99 -20.06 -0.36
C HIS A 192 17.02 -19.35 0.58
N GLN A 193 16.07 -18.59 0.03
CA GLN A 193 15.01 -17.96 0.82
C GLN A 193 14.05 -19.00 1.41
N MET A 194 13.71 -20.07 0.67
CA MET A 194 12.87 -21.17 1.17
C MET A 194 13.55 -22.04 2.26
N LYS A 195 14.86 -22.32 2.14
CA LYS A 195 15.63 -23.16 3.09
C LYS A 195 15.65 -22.55 4.48
N ASN A 196 15.89 -21.24 4.58
CA ASN A 196 15.95 -20.55 5.87
C ASN A 196 14.56 -20.53 6.53
N PHE A 197 13.49 -20.38 5.75
CA PHE A 197 12.12 -20.44 6.23
C PHE A 197 11.75 -21.81 6.86
N ILE A 198 12.08 -22.93 6.21
CA ILE A 198 11.76 -24.28 6.73
C ILE A 198 12.54 -24.60 8.01
N LEU A 199 13.81 -24.18 8.11
CA LEU A 199 14.61 -24.38 9.31
C LEU A 199 14.08 -23.60 10.52
N GLU A 200 13.45 -22.45 10.29
CA GLU A 200 12.84 -21.64 11.33
C GLU A 200 11.51 -22.23 11.85
N LEU A 201 10.79 -23.01 11.03
CA LEU A 201 9.57 -23.74 11.43
C LEU A 201 9.86 -25.02 12.26
N GLY A 202 10.96 -25.74 11.98
CA GLY A 202 11.44 -26.87 12.79
C GLY A 202 11.46 -28.24 12.08
N LYS A 203 12.28 -29.18 12.58
CA LYS A 203 12.67 -30.44 11.89
C LYS A 203 11.55 -31.48 11.65
N GLU A 204 10.38 -31.30 12.26
CA GLU A 204 9.25 -32.23 12.15
C GLU A 204 8.23 -31.83 11.06
N PHE A 205 8.45 -30.69 10.40
CA PHE A 205 7.64 -30.20 9.27
C PHE A 205 8.28 -30.56 7.92
N LEU A 206 7.46 -31.04 6.98
CA LEU A 206 7.84 -31.32 5.58
C LEU A 206 6.98 -30.47 4.64
N PHE A 207 7.60 -29.70 3.74
CA PHE A 207 6.87 -28.91 2.73
C PHE A 207 6.23 -29.82 1.68
N ILE A 208 4.96 -29.60 1.38
CA ILE A 208 4.20 -30.41 0.42
C ILE A 208 3.93 -29.64 -0.86
N ALA A 209 3.39 -28.42 -0.76
CA ALA A 209 3.01 -27.61 -1.90
C ALA A 209 2.73 -26.17 -1.48
N GLU A 210 2.84 -25.26 -2.44
CA GLU A 210 2.30 -23.91 -2.35
C GLU A 210 1.04 -23.80 -3.19
N GLU A 211 0.13 -22.90 -2.81
CA GLU A 211 -1.22 -22.78 -3.38
C GLU A 211 -1.87 -24.17 -3.56
N TYR A 212 -1.83 -24.99 -2.51
CA TYR A 212 -2.30 -26.36 -2.58
C TYR A 212 -3.82 -26.38 -2.68
N LYS A 213 -4.30 -26.90 -3.81
CA LYS A 213 -5.73 -26.97 -4.13
C LYS A 213 -6.44 -28.01 -3.27
N VAL A 214 -7.44 -27.59 -2.50
CA VAL A 214 -8.32 -28.44 -1.71
C VAL A 214 -9.74 -28.30 -2.22
N GLN A 215 -10.31 -29.38 -2.70
CA GLN A 215 -11.69 -29.38 -3.16
C GLN A 215 -12.62 -29.73 -2.00
N VAL A 216 -13.54 -28.82 -1.68
CA VAL A 216 -14.55 -29.01 -0.63
C VAL A 216 -15.92 -28.96 -1.32
N GLY A 217 -16.56 -30.12 -1.42
CA GLY A 217 -17.74 -30.28 -2.29
C GLY A 217 -17.33 -30.27 -3.77
N ASN A 218 -17.94 -29.38 -4.55
CA ASN A 218 -17.58 -29.19 -5.96
C ASN A 218 -16.70 -27.94 -6.19
N SER A 219 -16.24 -27.30 -5.11
CA SER A 219 -15.53 -26.04 -5.14
C SER A 219 -14.09 -26.20 -4.68
N ASP A 220 -13.22 -25.42 -5.31
CA ASP A 220 -11.78 -25.51 -5.14
C ASP A 220 -11.26 -24.34 -4.29
N PHE A 221 -10.61 -24.67 -3.18
CA PHE A 221 -9.87 -23.76 -2.29
C PHE A 221 -8.37 -23.94 -2.50
N TYR A 222 -7.56 -22.97 -2.07
CA TYR A 222 -6.10 -23.03 -2.21
C TYR A 222 -5.46 -22.58 -0.90
N VAL A 223 -4.55 -23.41 -0.37
CA VAL A 223 -3.78 -23.11 0.84
C VAL A 223 -2.44 -22.50 0.44
N ASP A 224 -2.06 -21.35 0.99
CA ASP A 224 -0.82 -20.63 0.64
C ASP A 224 0.40 -21.56 0.67
N LEU A 225 0.64 -22.23 1.81
CA LEU A 225 1.63 -23.30 1.90
C LEU A 225 1.08 -24.47 2.72
N LEU A 226 1.19 -25.68 2.20
CA LEU A 226 0.79 -26.90 2.91
C LEU A 226 2.02 -27.69 3.36
N PHE A 227 2.01 -28.13 4.62
CA PHE A 227 3.06 -28.94 5.23
C PHE A 227 2.49 -30.20 5.90
N TYR A 228 3.32 -31.22 6.11
CA TYR A 228 2.97 -32.39 6.93
C TYR A 228 3.81 -32.40 8.21
N HIS A 229 3.18 -32.59 9.36
CA HIS A 229 3.88 -32.70 10.64
C HIS A 229 3.99 -34.15 11.09
N ARG A 230 5.22 -34.67 11.22
CA ARG A 230 5.49 -36.10 11.46
C ARG A 230 5.10 -36.61 12.85
N GLY A 231 5.28 -35.79 13.89
CA GLY A 231 4.94 -36.17 15.28
C GLY A 231 3.43 -36.21 15.57
N LEU A 232 2.69 -35.19 15.11
CA LEU A 232 1.23 -35.10 15.22
C LEU A 232 0.49 -35.91 14.13
N GLN A 233 1.20 -36.36 13.10
CA GLN A 233 0.70 -37.15 11.98
C GLN A 233 -0.48 -36.51 11.23
N CYS A 234 -0.36 -35.21 10.93
CA CYS A 234 -1.41 -34.45 10.25
C CYS A 234 -0.86 -33.44 9.25
N LEU A 235 -1.73 -33.02 8.33
CA LEU A 235 -1.46 -31.88 7.44
C LEU A 235 -1.65 -30.57 8.20
N VAL A 236 -0.75 -29.63 7.98
CA VAL A 236 -0.74 -28.30 8.57
C VAL A 236 -0.74 -27.28 7.44
N ALA A 237 -1.86 -26.58 7.31
CA ALA A 237 -2.02 -25.47 6.39
C ALA A 237 -1.40 -24.21 7.00
N PHE A 238 -0.45 -23.61 6.29
CA PHE A 238 0.16 -22.34 6.63
C PHE A 238 -0.38 -21.29 5.69
N GLU A 239 -1.02 -20.31 6.29
CA GLU A 239 -1.39 -19.08 5.62
C GLU A 239 -0.26 -18.07 5.84
N LEU A 240 0.26 -17.49 4.77
CA LEU A 240 1.35 -16.53 4.87
C LEU A 240 0.80 -15.11 5.04
N LYS A 241 1.43 -14.32 5.92
CA LYS A 241 1.13 -12.90 6.11
C LYS A 241 2.43 -12.11 6.16
N ALA A 242 2.53 -11.02 5.39
CA ALA A 242 3.75 -10.21 5.28
C ALA A 242 3.89 -9.11 6.35
N ASP A 243 2.97 -9.07 7.34
CA ASP A 243 2.95 -8.12 8.46
C ASP A 243 3.62 -8.67 9.73
N LYS A 244 3.96 -7.78 10.66
CA LYS A 244 4.38 -8.19 12.01
C LYS A 244 3.25 -8.94 12.71
N PHE A 245 3.51 -10.20 13.07
CA PHE A 245 2.61 -11.08 13.81
C PHE A 245 1.98 -10.39 15.02
N LYS A 246 0.66 -10.54 15.15
CA LYS A 246 -0.10 -10.18 16.36
C LYS A 246 -0.91 -11.40 16.82
N PRO A 247 -1.03 -11.64 18.13
CA PRO A 247 -1.66 -12.85 18.67
C PRO A 247 -3.17 -13.00 18.39
N GLU A 248 -3.79 -11.96 17.85
CA GLU A 248 -5.24 -11.86 17.61
C GLU A 248 -5.67 -12.52 16.28
N HIS A 249 -4.74 -13.14 15.54
CA HIS A 249 -4.96 -13.74 14.22
C HIS A 249 -4.92 -15.28 14.22
N LEU A 250 -5.15 -15.90 15.39
CA LEU A 250 -5.41 -17.33 15.57
C LEU A 250 -6.88 -17.66 15.32
#